data_AF-V4IUN6-F1
#
_entry.id   AF-V4IUN6-F1
#
_cell.length_a   1.000
_cell.length_b   1.000
_cell.length_c   1.000
_cell.angle_alpha   90.00
_cell.angle_beta   90.00
_cell.angle_gamma   90.00
#
_symmetry.space_group_name_H-M   'P 1'
#
loop_
_entity.id
_entity.type
_entity.pdbx_description
1 polymer ?
#
loop_
_entity_poly.entity_id
_entity_poly.type
_entity_poly.pdbx_seq_one_letter_code
_entity_poly.pdbx_strand_id
1 'polypeptide(L)'
;MGVEFEPGDSVVTTGGGPAAVSSVTLDFGVDEKFDGTVGNASVEDVTLYIDRQRRNVSAVTVTPDRERVTIQLETPVNASAGDRMYVHVANGTSSSILESRTGQRFEVAVSATDPAGNVAGPTRVEYSVIEAHADLQTRVVAPFETPQTLHVSGVLPNRGYVVVRETAGSETGEVVGVSEYVTPNHTRRDVDVPLNRPVADGERLQLSLYRETSGNASYDDGVDEPYRNTGTAPTRTVSVTVPDADAYAAGGTVWAGQTLLYEGRPNTPYALHRVTDDGDVGDAVSTRTASADGVVVVNTSDLAVGDRYVLVNRLKSAVVDLDGDGDRRVSDDAMTVATQSVSASVEDGSLVLDSERGGYTAWVRADGIDDDALRAAFGDATVTAAGDHEGVAVRVPADGRLAVDTTAFDRGEYSLTVAVPDTGLETTATISVSAAAATETTAAATTDAAGDAATAEGTDDGGAAGGTATTAPLGPLVPLVALACAALLFARGRD
;
A
#
# COMPACT_ATOMS: atom_id res chain seq x y z
N MET A 1 -20.02 27.88 -3.23
CA MET A 1 -18.73 28.52 -2.94
C MET A 1 -18.81 29.42 -1.73
N GLY A 2 -17.90 29.23 -0.78
CA GLY A 2 -17.49 30.26 0.17
C GLY A 2 -16.08 30.69 -0.16
N VAL A 3 -15.76 31.97 0.06
CA VAL A 3 -14.36 32.40 0.15
C VAL A 3 -13.83 31.92 1.50
N GLU A 4 -12.75 31.16 1.47
CA GLU A 4 -11.97 30.69 2.61
C GLU A 4 -10.56 31.27 2.45
N PHE A 5 -10.01 31.88 3.49
CA PHE A 5 -8.76 32.64 3.36
C PHE A 5 -7.58 31.69 3.20
N GLU A 6 -6.76 31.87 2.17
CA GLU A 6 -5.56 31.05 1.95
C GLU A 6 -4.32 31.68 2.63
N PRO A 7 -3.27 30.89 2.92
CA PRO A 7 -1.98 31.40 3.38
C PRO A 7 -1.28 32.27 2.30
N GLY A 8 -1.72 33.52 2.18
CA GLY A 8 -1.35 34.44 1.10
C GLY A 8 -2.32 35.63 0.97
N ASP A 9 -3.50 35.58 1.59
CA ASP A 9 -4.50 36.64 1.45
C ASP A 9 -4.02 38.02 1.94
N SER A 10 -4.29 39.05 1.13
CA SER A 10 -3.94 40.44 1.44
C SER A 10 -5.13 41.22 1.97
N VAL A 11 -4.94 41.97 3.06
CA VAL A 11 -5.98 42.84 3.63
C VAL A 11 -5.57 44.31 3.54
N VAL A 12 -6.41 45.14 2.91
CA VAL A 12 -6.27 46.60 2.86
C VAL A 12 -7.35 47.23 3.74
N THR A 13 -6.95 48.06 4.70
CA THR A 13 -7.89 48.86 5.50
C THR A 13 -8.19 50.16 4.75
N THR A 14 -9.46 50.45 4.42
CA THR A 14 -9.80 51.72 3.74
C THR A 14 -10.05 52.83 4.77
N GLY A 15 -9.57 54.03 4.49
CA GLY A 15 -9.51 55.11 5.48
C GLY A 15 -10.77 55.99 5.52
N GLY A 16 -11.33 56.18 6.72
CA GLY A 16 -11.74 57.53 7.16
C GLY A 16 -13.00 58.17 6.56
N GLY A 17 -14.11 57.44 6.40
CA GLY A 17 -15.42 58.04 6.09
C GLY A 17 -16.60 57.31 6.77
N PRO A 18 -17.73 58.00 7.05
CA PRO A 18 -18.90 57.39 7.73
C PRO A 18 -19.66 56.34 6.89
N ALA A 19 -19.20 56.05 5.68
CA ALA A 19 -19.70 55.01 4.77
C ALA A 19 -18.57 54.17 4.16
N ALA A 20 -17.36 54.18 4.77
CA ALA A 20 -16.21 53.42 4.27
C ALA A 20 -16.26 51.95 4.71
N VAL A 21 -15.84 51.05 3.82
CA VAL A 21 -15.65 49.62 4.11
C VAL A 21 -14.44 49.46 5.03
N SER A 22 -14.57 48.69 6.11
CA SER A 22 -13.51 48.55 7.11
C SER A 22 -12.25 47.89 6.54
N SER A 23 -12.42 46.85 5.72
CA SER A 23 -11.31 46.20 5.01
C SER A 23 -11.75 45.57 3.70
N VAL A 24 -10.85 45.55 2.73
CA VAL A 24 -10.92 44.70 1.53
C VAL A 24 -9.92 43.57 1.72
N THR A 25 -10.38 42.31 1.70
CA THR A 25 -9.49 41.15 1.57
C THR A 25 -9.48 40.67 0.14
N LEU A 26 -8.30 40.34 -0.37
CA LEU A 26 -8.12 39.71 -1.66
C LEU A 26 -7.45 38.35 -1.49
N ASP A 27 -8.12 37.38 -2.05
CA ASP A 27 -7.72 35.99 -2.26
C ASP A 27 -7.31 35.88 -3.75
N PHE A 28 -6.07 35.47 -3.97
CA PHE A 28 -5.57 35.12 -5.31
C PHE A 28 -5.19 33.64 -5.30
N GLY A 29 -6.18 32.78 -5.53
CA GLY A 29 -5.94 31.37 -5.79
C GLY A 29 -5.05 31.17 -7.00
N VAL A 30 -3.85 30.61 -6.79
CA VAL A 30 -2.95 30.20 -7.87
C VAL A 30 -3.51 28.90 -8.47
N ASP A 31 -4.48 29.04 -9.38
CA ASP A 31 -5.07 27.90 -10.08
C ASP A 31 -4.20 27.39 -11.24
N GLU A 32 -4.63 26.28 -11.85
CA GLU A 32 -3.93 25.58 -12.94
C GLU A 32 -3.63 26.44 -14.18
N LYS A 33 -4.25 27.63 -14.29
CA LYS A 33 -4.14 28.50 -15.47
C LYS A 33 -3.16 29.65 -15.24
N PHE A 34 -2.92 30.05 -13.99
CA PHE A 34 -2.12 31.23 -13.62
C PHE A 34 -0.68 31.19 -14.16
N ASP A 35 -0.36 32.05 -15.13
CA ASP A 35 0.95 32.11 -15.79
C ASP A 35 1.94 33.11 -15.13
N GLY A 36 1.54 33.73 -14.02
CA GLY A 36 2.26 34.82 -13.38
C GLY A 36 2.03 36.18 -14.06
N THR A 37 0.95 36.31 -14.84
CA THR A 37 0.37 37.58 -15.30
C THR A 37 -1.12 37.59 -14.97
N VAL A 38 -1.74 38.76 -15.13
CA VAL A 38 -3.19 38.95 -14.98
C VAL A 38 -3.81 39.59 -16.23
N GLY A 39 -3.06 39.62 -17.34
CA GLY A 39 -3.40 40.35 -18.56
C GLY A 39 -4.58 39.79 -19.35
N ASN A 40 -5.09 38.63 -18.95
CA ASN A 40 -6.25 37.95 -19.54
C ASN A 40 -7.49 37.97 -18.62
N ALA A 41 -7.37 38.42 -17.36
CA ALA A 41 -8.41 38.25 -16.35
C ALA A 41 -9.69 39.01 -16.74
N SER A 42 -10.81 38.29 -16.79
CA SER A 42 -12.11 38.81 -17.19
C SER A 42 -13.04 39.05 -16.00
N VAL A 43 -14.25 39.55 -16.26
CA VAL A 43 -15.30 39.67 -15.21
C VAL A 43 -15.81 38.31 -14.73
N GLU A 44 -15.70 37.26 -15.55
CA GLU A 44 -16.10 35.90 -15.18
C GLU A 44 -15.10 35.26 -14.19
N ASP A 45 -13.87 35.80 -14.15
CA ASP A 45 -12.78 35.34 -13.30
C ASP A 45 -12.67 36.10 -11.97
N VAL A 46 -13.46 37.17 -11.78
CA VAL A 46 -13.45 38.00 -10.58
C VAL A 46 -14.78 37.87 -9.84
N THR A 47 -14.72 37.33 -8.62
CA THR A 47 -15.89 37.29 -7.73
C THR A 47 -15.72 38.28 -6.58
N LEU A 48 -16.69 39.18 -6.40
CA LEU A 48 -16.69 40.19 -5.34
C LEU A 48 -17.89 40.00 -4.40
N TYR A 49 -17.63 39.94 -3.10
CA TYR A 49 -18.65 39.89 -2.04
C TYR A 49 -18.54 41.06 -1.07
N ILE A 50 -19.68 41.48 -0.51
CA ILE A 50 -19.74 42.40 0.64
C ILE A 50 -20.50 41.74 1.79
N ASP A 51 -19.93 41.86 3.00
CA ASP A 51 -20.44 41.37 4.29
C ASP A 51 -20.59 39.83 4.43
N ARG A 52 -20.76 39.38 5.69
CA ARG A 52 -20.94 37.98 6.11
C ARG A 52 -22.08 37.25 5.38
N GLN A 53 -23.03 37.97 4.79
CA GLN A 53 -24.13 37.38 4.01
C GLN A 53 -23.73 36.95 2.58
N ARG A 54 -22.48 37.16 2.15
CA ARG A 54 -21.95 36.69 0.85
C ARG A 54 -22.82 37.10 -0.35
N ARG A 55 -23.27 38.36 -0.41
CA ARG A 55 -23.93 38.87 -1.62
C ARG A 55 -22.89 39.12 -2.71
N ASN A 56 -23.03 38.43 -3.84
CA ASN A 56 -22.21 38.67 -5.02
C ASN A 56 -22.55 40.04 -5.63
N VAL A 57 -21.53 40.82 -5.97
CA VAL A 57 -21.65 42.14 -6.61
C VAL A 57 -21.52 41.97 -8.12
N SER A 58 -22.64 41.96 -8.83
CA SER A 58 -22.71 41.67 -10.27
C SER A 58 -22.48 42.86 -11.20
N ALA A 59 -22.08 44.02 -10.68
CA ALA A 59 -21.92 45.27 -11.44
C ALA A 59 -20.48 45.80 -11.31
N VAL A 60 -19.56 45.12 -12.00
CA VAL A 60 -18.12 45.31 -11.88
C VAL A 60 -17.47 45.31 -13.26
N THR A 61 -16.72 46.35 -13.58
CA THR A 61 -15.80 46.33 -14.72
C THR A 61 -14.47 45.74 -14.26
N VAL A 62 -13.99 44.72 -14.98
CA VAL A 62 -12.62 44.21 -14.81
C VAL A 62 -11.79 44.69 -15.99
N THR A 63 -10.74 45.47 -15.69
CA THR A 63 -9.77 45.96 -16.67
C THR A 63 -8.41 45.34 -16.36
N PRO A 64 -8.03 44.24 -17.04
CA PRO A 64 -6.71 43.67 -16.91
C PRO A 64 -5.67 44.48 -17.70
N ASP A 65 -4.48 44.61 -17.15
CA ASP A 65 -3.22 44.80 -17.88
C ASP A 65 -2.23 43.69 -17.49
N ARG A 66 -1.04 43.64 -18.10
CA ARG A 66 -0.07 42.54 -17.87
C ARG A 66 0.32 42.36 -16.40
N GLU A 67 0.31 43.43 -15.60
CA GLU A 67 0.86 43.48 -14.24
C GLU A 67 -0.22 43.83 -13.19
N ARG A 68 -1.45 44.18 -13.60
CA ARG A 68 -2.51 44.66 -12.70
C ARG A 68 -3.91 44.33 -13.22
N VAL A 69 -4.76 43.80 -12.33
CA VAL A 69 -6.22 43.84 -12.52
C VAL A 69 -6.76 45.10 -11.86
N THR A 70 -7.50 45.91 -12.61
CA THR A 70 -8.32 47.00 -12.02
C THR A 70 -9.76 46.55 -11.96
N ILE A 71 -10.32 46.53 -10.75
CA ILE A 71 -11.69 46.09 -10.45
C ILE A 71 -12.49 47.33 -10.05
N GLN A 72 -13.44 47.73 -10.88
CA GLN A 72 -14.20 48.97 -10.69
C GLN A 72 -15.69 48.65 -10.49
N LEU A 73 -16.27 49.17 -9.41
CA LEU A 73 -17.72 49.11 -9.17
C LEU A 73 -18.45 50.04 -10.15
N GLU A 74 -19.34 49.50 -10.97
CA GLU A 74 -20.12 50.27 -11.96
C GLU A 74 -21.32 50.97 -11.32
N THR A 75 -21.85 50.41 -10.23
CA THR A 75 -22.94 50.98 -9.44
C THR A 75 -22.52 51.15 -7.98
N PRO A 76 -22.99 52.21 -7.27
CA PRO A 76 -22.78 52.33 -5.84
C PRO A 76 -23.35 51.13 -5.10
N VAL A 77 -22.49 50.35 -4.44
CA VAL A 77 -22.92 49.22 -3.62
C VAL A 77 -23.18 49.73 -2.21
N ASN A 78 -24.34 49.36 -1.64
CA ASN A 78 -24.69 49.71 -0.26
C ASN A 78 -23.85 48.87 0.71
N ALA A 79 -22.78 49.47 1.24
CA ALA A 79 -22.01 48.95 2.37
C ALA A 79 -22.26 49.82 3.61
N SER A 80 -22.37 49.18 4.77
CA SER A 80 -22.41 49.84 6.07
C SER A 80 -21.00 50.11 6.58
N ALA A 81 -20.84 51.14 7.41
CA ALA A 81 -19.58 51.36 8.12
C ALA A 81 -19.27 50.16 9.02
N GLY A 82 -18.13 49.50 8.78
CA GLY A 82 -17.75 48.25 9.45
C GLY A 82 -17.84 47.00 8.57
N ASP A 83 -18.47 47.07 7.40
CA ASP A 83 -18.53 45.96 6.46
C ASP A 83 -17.13 45.57 5.94
N ARG A 84 -17.02 44.37 5.37
CA ARG A 84 -15.82 43.87 4.69
C ARG A 84 -16.14 43.52 3.26
N MET A 85 -15.21 43.80 2.36
CA MET A 85 -15.24 43.33 0.97
C MET A 85 -14.26 42.16 0.81
N TYR A 86 -14.65 41.19 -0.02
CA TYR A 86 -13.86 40.01 -0.36
C TYR A 86 -13.78 39.91 -1.88
N VAL A 87 -12.58 39.91 -2.44
CA VAL A 87 -12.35 39.66 -3.86
C VAL A 87 -11.63 38.33 -4.01
N HIS A 88 -12.13 37.48 -4.89
CA HIS A 88 -11.41 36.32 -5.41
C HIS A 88 -11.11 36.57 -6.90
N VAL A 89 -9.88 36.30 -7.33
CA VAL A 89 -9.45 36.45 -8.74
C VAL A 89 -8.85 35.11 -9.22
N ALA A 90 -9.50 34.48 -10.20
CA ALA A 90 -9.14 33.19 -10.77
C ALA A 90 -8.53 33.29 -12.20
N ASN A 91 -8.24 32.15 -12.82
CA ASN A 91 -8.09 31.92 -14.27
C ASN A 91 -7.07 32.81 -15.03
N GLY A 92 -5.87 33.03 -14.50
CA GLY A 92 -4.83 33.80 -15.21
C GLY A 92 -4.07 33.07 -16.35
N THR A 93 -4.74 32.61 -17.42
CA THR A 93 -4.19 31.81 -18.56
C THR A 93 -2.79 32.25 -19.06
N SER A 94 -1.85 31.39 -19.53
CA SER A 94 -1.86 29.91 -19.69
C SER A 94 -0.46 29.29 -19.88
N SER A 95 -0.28 28.08 -19.33
CA SER A 95 0.51 26.90 -19.79
C SER A 95 1.95 26.97 -20.34
N SER A 96 2.45 28.07 -20.90
CA SER A 96 3.77 28.11 -21.58
C SER A 96 4.91 28.72 -20.75
N ILE A 97 4.64 29.09 -19.50
CA ILE A 97 5.58 29.82 -18.64
C ILE A 97 5.98 29.02 -17.39
N LEU A 98 5.12 28.11 -16.91
CA LEU A 98 5.32 27.33 -15.67
C LEU A 98 6.65 26.54 -15.67
N GLU A 99 7.05 25.94 -16.79
CA GLU A 99 8.35 25.23 -16.94
C GLU A 99 9.58 26.08 -16.56
N SER A 100 9.45 27.41 -16.59
CA SER A 100 10.53 28.36 -16.25
C SER A 100 10.36 29.04 -14.89
N ARG A 101 9.22 28.83 -14.20
CA ARG A 101 8.79 29.63 -13.05
C ARG A 101 8.50 28.85 -11.76
N THR A 102 8.64 27.53 -11.75
CA THR A 102 8.59 26.75 -10.50
C THR A 102 9.65 27.22 -9.51
N GLY A 103 9.23 27.61 -8.31
CA GLY A 103 10.08 28.25 -7.30
C GLY A 103 10.22 29.78 -7.42
N GLN A 104 9.58 30.42 -8.40
CA GLN A 104 9.48 31.89 -8.46
C GLN A 104 8.40 32.40 -7.50
N ARG A 105 8.65 33.60 -6.96
CA ARG A 105 7.70 34.35 -6.14
C ARG A 105 7.15 35.53 -6.93
N PHE A 106 5.87 35.80 -6.73
CA PHE A 106 5.14 36.91 -7.33
C PHE A 106 4.57 37.75 -6.20
N GLU A 107 4.88 39.05 -6.21
CA GLU A 107 4.34 39.96 -5.22
C GLU A 107 3.05 40.59 -5.77
N VAL A 108 1.93 40.33 -5.10
CA VAL A 108 0.65 40.98 -5.40
C VAL A 108 0.52 42.20 -4.51
N ALA A 109 0.28 43.36 -5.12
CA ALA A 109 0.10 44.64 -4.44
C ALA A 109 -1.34 45.15 -4.59
N VAL A 110 -2.05 45.33 -3.48
CA VAL A 110 -3.45 45.73 -3.45
C VAL A 110 -3.59 47.14 -2.89
N SER A 111 -4.27 48.02 -3.62
CA SER A 111 -4.75 49.31 -3.11
C SER A 111 -6.26 49.48 -3.35
N ALA A 112 -6.94 50.21 -2.47
CA ALA A 112 -8.36 50.55 -2.60
C ALA A 112 -8.54 52.07 -2.70
N THR A 113 -9.39 52.54 -3.61
CA THR A 113 -9.68 53.97 -3.81
C THR A 113 -11.11 54.27 -3.39
N ASP A 114 -11.31 55.30 -2.56
CA ASP A 114 -12.64 55.73 -2.11
C ASP A 114 -13.35 56.65 -3.14
N PRO A 115 -14.65 56.95 -2.97
CA PRO A 115 -15.39 57.85 -3.87
C PRO A 115 -14.90 59.31 -3.90
N ALA A 116 -14.06 59.73 -2.96
CA ALA A 116 -13.41 61.05 -2.94
C ALA A 116 -12.02 61.04 -3.62
N GLY A 117 -11.55 59.87 -4.07
CA GLY A 117 -10.24 59.68 -4.71
C GLY A 117 -9.08 59.41 -3.75
N ASN A 118 -9.35 59.19 -2.45
CA ASN A 118 -8.31 58.81 -1.50
C ASN A 118 -7.92 57.35 -1.71
N VAL A 119 -6.63 57.06 -1.79
CA VAL A 119 -6.10 55.69 -1.98
C VAL A 119 -5.54 55.16 -0.68
N ALA A 120 -5.96 53.96 -0.28
CA ALA A 120 -5.42 53.18 0.83
C ALA A 120 -4.59 51.99 0.30
N GLY A 121 -3.47 51.69 0.98
CA GLY A 121 -2.49 50.70 0.53
C GLY A 121 -1.27 51.33 -0.19
N PRO A 122 -0.47 50.54 -0.92
CA PRO A 122 -0.67 49.13 -1.18
C PRO A 122 -0.34 48.23 0.02
N THR A 123 -1.19 47.23 0.31
CA THR A 123 -0.76 46.02 1.03
C THR A 123 -0.10 45.08 0.03
N ARG A 124 1.00 44.42 0.40
CA ARG A 124 1.75 43.49 -0.46
C ARG A 124 1.77 42.10 0.15
N VAL A 125 1.77 41.08 -0.69
CA VAL A 125 1.97 39.68 -0.29
C VAL A 125 2.68 38.89 -1.38
N GLU A 126 3.49 37.91 -0.99
CA GLU A 126 4.20 37.01 -1.91
C GLU A 126 3.43 35.69 -2.08
N TYR A 127 3.12 35.35 -3.34
CA TYR A 127 2.68 34.01 -3.75
C TYR A 127 3.85 33.25 -4.36
N SER A 128 3.92 31.93 -4.16
CA SER A 128 4.94 31.07 -4.76
C SER A 128 4.30 30.10 -5.76
N VAL A 129 4.80 30.05 -6.99
CA VAL A 129 4.36 29.03 -7.95
C VAL A 129 5.18 27.76 -7.73
N ILE A 130 4.51 26.68 -7.36
CA ILE A 130 5.13 25.38 -7.07
C ILE A 130 4.32 24.28 -7.73
N GLU A 131 5.01 23.39 -8.46
CA GLU A 131 4.39 22.24 -9.12
C GLU A 131 3.83 21.24 -8.10
N ALA A 132 2.57 20.87 -8.31
CA ALA A 132 1.94 19.80 -7.56
C ALA A 132 2.58 18.46 -7.97
N HIS A 133 3.07 17.69 -7.01
CA HIS A 133 3.64 16.38 -7.28
C HIS A 133 3.45 15.45 -6.10
N ALA A 134 3.17 14.18 -6.39
CA ALA A 134 3.19 13.10 -5.42
C ALA A 134 4.28 12.10 -5.83
N ASP A 135 5.27 11.91 -4.96
CA ASP A 135 6.07 10.70 -5.01
C ASP A 135 5.42 9.66 -4.11
N LEU A 136 5.16 8.48 -4.65
CA LEU A 136 5.22 7.32 -3.80
C LEU A 136 6.67 7.11 -3.37
N GLN A 137 6.88 7.09 -2.06
CA GLN A 137 7.87 6.18 -1.50
C GLN A 137 7.41 4.77 -1.86
N THR A 138 8.31 3.94 -2.37
CA THR A 138 7.97 2.61 -2.91
C THR A 138 7.68 1.66 -1.76
N ARG A 139 6.53 1.87 -1.10
CA ARG A 139 6.21 1.23 0.16
C ARG A 139 5.73 -0.19 -0.08
N VAL A 140 6.35 -1.10 0.66
CA VAL A 140 5.71 -2.34 1.11
C VAL A 140 4.40 -1.96 1.78
N VAL A 141 3.28 -2.39 1.21
CA VAL A 141 1.99 -2.28 1.91
C VAL A 141 1.93 -3.43 2.89
N ALA A 142 1.77 -3.13 4.18
CA ALA A 142 1.64 -4.17 5.21
C ALA A 142 0.39 -5.02 4.91
N PRO A 143 0.51 -6.32 4.57
CA PRO A 143 -0.62 -7.12 4.08
C PRO A 143 -1.79 -7.17 5.07
N PHE A 144 -1.48 -7.08 6.38
CA PHE A 144 -2.40 -7.32 7.48
C PHE A 144 -2.99 -6.06 8.12
N GLU A 145 -2.59 -4.85 7.71
CA GLU A 145 -3.29 -3.64 8.15
C GLU A 145 -4.64 -3.56 7.43
N THR A 146 -5.74 -3.50 8.18
CA THR A 146 -7.09 -3.32 7.61
C THR A 146 -7.76 -2.10 8.26
N PRO A 147 -7.99 -1.00 7.52
CA PRO A 147 -7.61 -0.78 6.12
C PRO A 147 -6.09 -0.65 5.93
N GLN A 148 -5.59 -1.09 4.77
CA GLN A 148 -4.20 -0.87 4.38
C GLN A 148 -3.97 0.64 4.13
N THR A 149 -2.80 1.16 4.47
CA THR A 149 -2.48 2.60 4.28
C THR A 149 -1.23 2.80 3.44
N LEU A 150 -1.38 3.58 2.37
CA LEU A 150 -0.33 3.96 1.45
C LEU A 150 0.21 5.35 1.81
N HIS A 151 1.48 5.45 2.19
CA HIS A 151 2.13 6.74 2.49
C HIS A 151 2.67 7.39 1.21
N VAL A 152 2.28 8.64 0.98
CA VAL A 152 2.61 9.42 -0.21
C VAL A 152 3.34 10.68 0.21
N SER A 153 4.49 10.98 -0.39
CA SER A 153 5.31 12.14 -0.02
C SER A 153 5.36 13.14 -1.17
N GLY A 154 4.90 14.37 -0.97
CA GLY A 154 4.71 15.31 -2.08
C GLY A 154 4.33 16.74 -1.69
N VAL A 155 4.05 17.54 -2.71
CA VAL A 155 3.54 18.92 -2.59
C VAL A 155 2.15 18.98 -3.23
N LEU A 156 1.16 19.37 -2.44
CA LEU A 156 -0.18 19.73 -2.90
C LEU A 156 -0.35 21.21 -2.56
N PRO A 157 -0.11 22.13 -3.52
CA PRO A 157 -0.03 23.56 -3.24
C PRO A 157 -1.37 24.15 -2.84
N ASN A 158 -2.46 23.68 -3.46
CA ASN A 158 -3.83 24.09 -3.16
C ASN A 158 -4.55 23.00 -2.33
N ARG A 159 -5.83 23.21 -2.02
CA ARG A 159 -6.68 22.21 -1.36
C ARG A 159 -7.00 21.02 -2.27
N GLY A 160 -7.15 19.82 -1.71
CA GLY A 160 -7.60 18.66 -2.46
C GLY A 160 -7.18 17.31 -1.86
N TYR A 161 -6.91 16.34 -2.74
CA TYR A 161 -6.80 14.92 -2.40
C TYR A 161 -5.65 14.25 -3.16
N VAL A 162 -5.07 13.23 -2.53
CA VAL A 162 -4.30 12.19 -3.22
C VAL A 162 -5.24 11.02 -3.49
N VAL A 163 -5.43 10.68 -4.75
CA VAL A 163 -6.32 9.59 -5.20
C VAL A 163 -5.45 8.49 -5.79
N VAL A 164 -5.70 7.26 -5.37
CA VAL A 164 -5.01 6.05 -5.86
C VAL A 164 -6.01 5.22 -6.66
N ARG A 165 -5.64 4.87 -7.89
CA ARG A 165 -6.45 4.06 -8.80
C ARG A 165 -5.68 2.83 -9.26
N GLU A 166 -6.39 1.77 -9.63
CA GLU A 166 -5.81 0.68 -10.42
C GLU A 166 -5.31 1.18 -11.78
N THR A 167 -4.34 0.50 -12.39
CA THR A 167 -3.98 0.76 -13.78
C THR A 167 -3.45 -0.46 -14.54
N ALA A 168 -4.10 -0.75 -15.67
CA ALA A 168 -3.65 -1.74 -16.65
C ALA A 168 -2.89 -1.04 -17.78
N GLY A 169 -1.60 -0.76 -17.55
CA GLY A 169 -0.72 -0.13 -18.55
C GLY A 169 -0.99 1.37 -18.70
N SER A 170 -1.86 1.76 -19.65
CA SER A 170 -2.29 3.15 -19.89
C SER A 170 -3.74 3.41 -19.51
N GLU A 171 -4.52 2.38 -19.22
CA GLU A 171 -5.91 2.51 -18.78
C GLU A 171 -5.95 2.73 -17.25
N THR A 172 -6.79 3.65 -16.81
CA THR A 172 -6.99 3.98 -15.39
C THR A 172 -8.27 3.31 -14.91
N GLY A 173 -8.19 2.53 -13.84
CA GLY A 173 -9.29 1.73 -13.29
C GLY A 173 -10.02 2.43 -12.14
N GLU A 174 -10.56 1.60 -11.25
CA GLU A 174 -11.32 2.01 -10.07
C GLU A 174 -10.46 2.75 -9.03
N VAL A 175 -11.11 3.55 -8.17
CA VAL A 175 -10.47 4.24 -7.04
C VAL A 175 -10.29 3.27 -5.87
N VAL A 176 -9.05 2.82 -5.67
CA VAL A 176 -8.70 1.93 -4.56
C VAL A 176 -8.39 2.66 -3.25
N GLY A 177 -8.18 3.98 -3.27
CA GLY A 177 -7.96 4.75 -2.05
C GLY A 177 -7.94 6.26 -2.26
N VAL A 178 -8.28 7.01 -1.22
CA VAL A 178 -8.34 8.48 -1.21
C VAL A 178 -7.83 9.02 0.12
N SER A 179 -6.96 10.03 0.11
CA SER A 179 -6.52 10.70 1.34
C SER A 179 -7.67 11.43 2.05
N GLU A 180 -7.47 11.78 3.32
CA GLU A 180 -8.27 12.86 3.92
C GLU A 180 -8.11 14.18 3.14
N TYR A 181 -8.98 15.15 3.41
CA TYR A 181 -8.90 16.50 2.83
C TYR A 181 -7.57 17.16 3.16
N VAL A 182 -6.77 17.42 2.13
CA VAL A 182 -5.44 17.97 2.24
C VAL A 182 -5.50 19.49 2.09
N THR A 183 -5.22 20.22 3.17
CA THR A 183 -5.15 21.69 3.16
C THR A 183 -3.97 22.23 2.32
N PRO A 184 -4.05 23.43 1.73
CA PRO A 184 -2.95 24.02 0.94
C PRO A 184 -1.59 23.98 1.65
N ASN A 185 -0.54 23.44 0.99
CA ASN A 185 0.83 23.51 1.51
C ASN A 185 1.88 23.56 0.37
N HIS A 186 2.70 24.60 0.42
CA HIS A 186 3.81 24.90 -0.49
C HIS A 186 5.11 24.12 -0.17
N THR A 187 5.09 23.20 0.79
CA THR A 187 6.25 22.39 1.21
C THR A 187 5.96 20.91 1.11
N ARG A 188 7.01 20.10 0.93
CA ARG A 188 6.89 18.65 0.89
C ARG A 188 6.39 18.14 2.24
N ARG A 189 5.36 17.29 2.20
CA ARG A 189 4.79 16.58 3.36
C ARG A 189 4.47 15.15 2.98
N ASP A 190 4.28 14.34 3.99
CA ASP A 190 3.74 12.99 3.85
C ASP A 190 2.21 13.05 4.04
N VAL A 191 1.49 12.22 3.29
CA VAL A 191 0.03 12.14 3.21
C VAL A 191 -0.35 10.65 3.22
N ASP A 192 -1.26 10.30 4.11
CA ASP A 192 -1.74 8.94 4.27
C ASP A 192 -2.97 8.74 3.39
N VAL A 193 -2.93 7.68 2.56
CA VAL A 193 -4.04 7.26 1.72
C VAL A 193 -4.54 5.90 2.21
N PRO A 194 -5.64 5.85 2.99
CA PRO A 194 -6.28 4.59 3.29
C PRO A 194 -6.81 3.94 2.00
N LEU A 195 -6.63 2.64 1.89
CA LEU A 195 -7.10 1.83 0.77
C LEU A 195 -8.46 1.19 1.11
N ASN A 196 -9.41 1.31 0.20
CA ASN A 196 -10.78 0.82 0.28
C ASN A 196 -10.86 -0.71 0.21
N ARG A 197 -9.84 -1.35 -0.39
CA ARG A 197 -9.62 -2.79 -0.40
C ARG A 197 -8.12 -3.09 -0.19
N PRO A 198 -7.75 -4.29 0.30
CA PRO A 198 -6.38 -4.75 0.20
C PRO A 198 -5.93 -4.82 -1.26
N VAL A 199 -4.67 -4.48 -1.50
CA VAL A 199 -4.01 -4.60 -2.81
C VAL A 199 -3.21 -5.90 -2.88
N ALA A 200 -2.98 -6.41 -4.09
CA ALA A 200 -2.22 -7.64 -4.34
C ALA A 200 -0.74 -7.36 -4.62
N ASP A 201 0.12 -8.37 -4.46
CA ASP A 201 1.52 -8.26 -4.86
C ASP A 201 1.64 -8.10 -6.39
N GLY A 202 2.53 -7.22 -6.84
CA GLY A 202 2.70 -6.88 -8.25
C GLY A 202 1.58 -6.00 -8.84
N GLU A 203 0.48 -5.76 -8.12
CA GLU A 203 -0.64 -4.93 -8.56
C GLU A 203 -0.14 -3.53 -8.97
N ARG A 204 -0.69 -2.97 -10.06
CA ARG A 204 -0.26 -1.67 -10.57
C ARG A 204 -1.22 -0.57 -10.18
N LEU A 205 -0.71 0.40 -9.43
CA LEU A 205 -1.46 1.55 -8.95
C LEU A 205 -0.97 2.83 -9.61
N GLN A 206 -1.89 3.71 -9.99
CA GLN A 206 -1.64 5.08 -10.41
C GLN A 206 -2.08 6.04 -9.31
N LEU A 207 -1.16 6.89 -8.86
CA LEU A 207 -1.49 8.08 -8.09
C LEU A 207 -1.86 9.21 -9.03
N SER A 208 -2.91 9.93 -8.64
CA SER A 208 -3.39 11.15 -9.26
C SER A 208 -3.72 12.16 -8.17
N LEU A 209 -3.35 13.42 -8.38
CA LEU A 209 -3.73 14.51 -7.49
C LEU A 209 -5.03 15.15 -8.00
N TYR A 210 -5.98 15.43 -7.10
CA TYR A 210 -7.24 16.11 -7.41
C TYR A 210 -7.42 17.36 -6.55
N ARG A 211 -7.96 18.44 -7.12
CA ARG A 211 -8.33 19.67 -6.39
C ARG A 211 -9.78 19.61 -5.93
N GLU A 212 -10.04 20.15 -4.73
CA GLU A 212 -11.40 20.35 -4.19
C GLU A 212 -12.09 21.53 -4.89
N THR A 213 -13.14 21.24 -5.68
CA THR A 213 -13.89 22.24 -6.48
C THR A 213 -15.28 22.58 -5.92
N SER A 214 -15.90 21.67 -5.16
CA SER A 214 -17.28 21.81 -4.68
C SER A 214 -17.39 22.70 -3.42
N GLY A 215 -16.35 22.66 -2.59
CA GLY A 215 -16.25 23.28 -1.27
C GLY A 215 -16.90 22.46 -0.14
N ASN A 216 -17.01 21.13 -0.28
CA ASN A 216 -17.57 20.24 0.74
C ASN A 216 -16.51 19.52 1.61
N ALA A 217 -15.24 19.51 1.22
CA ALA A 217 -14.14 18.78 1.86
C ALA A 217 -14.34 17.24 1.86
N SER A 218 -15.01 16.73 0.81
CA SER A 218 -15.12 15.31 0.47
C SER A 218 -14.71 15.12 -0.99
N TYR A 219 -13.95 14.07 -1.30
CA TYR A 219 -13.63 13.76 -2.69
C TYR A 219 -14.88 13.33 -3.46
N ASP A 220 -15.19 14.05 -4.54
CA ASP A 220 -16.33 13.76 -5.43
C ASP A 220 -15.83 13.39 -6.84
N ASP A 221 -15.79 12.09 -7.19
CA ASP A 221 -15.30 11.65 -8.50
C ASP A 221 -16.16 12.21 -9.65
N GLY A 222 -15.50 12.83 -10.63
CA GLY A 222 -16.14 13.54 -11.75
C GLY A 222 -16.64 14.95 -11.43
N VAL A 223 -16.58 15.43 -10.18
CA VAL A 223 -16.85 16.83 -9.78
C VAL A 223 -15.53 17.52 -9.41
N ASP A 224 -14.71 16.86 -8.60
CA ASP A 224 -13.34 17.29 -8.35
C ASP A 224 -12.48 17.07 -9.59
N GLU A 225 -11.61 18.03 -9.86
CA GLU A 225 -10.83 18.07 -11.09
C GLU A 225 -9.38 17.66 -10.80
N PRO A 226 -8.72 16.88 -11.68
CA PRO A 226 -7.32 16.53 -11.50
C PRO A 226 -6.45 17.80 -11.51
N TYR A 227 -5.42 17.85 -10.67
CA TYR A 227 -4.37 18.85 -10.78
C TYR A 227 -3.75 18.79 -12.18
N ARG A 228 -3.24 19.93 -12.66
CA ARG A 228 -2.53 20.02 -13.94
C ARG A 228 -1.31 20.91 -13.79
N ASN A 229 -0.12 20.32 -13.92
CA ASN A 229 1.11 21.08 -14.18
C ASN A 229 1.21 21.26 -15.70
N THR A 230 1.35 22.50 -16.19
CA THR A 230 1.44 22.80 -17.65
C THR A 230 0.32 22.18 -18.51
N GLY A 231 -0.86 21.91 -17.93
CA GLY A 231 -1.99 21.22 -18.58
C GLY A 231 -1.98 19.68 -18.48
N THR A 232 -0.86 19.08 -18.04
CA THR A 232 -0.68 17.63 -17.83
C THR A 232 -0.95 17.27 -16.37
N ALA A 233 -1.69 16.19 -16.12
CA ALA A 233 -1.92 15.73 -14.76
C ALA A 233 -0.63 15.14 -14.15
N PRO A 234 -0.24 15.53 -12.91
CA PRO A 234 0.90 14.93 -12.22
C PRO A 234 0.47 13.54 -11.70
N THR A 235 0.63 12.52 -12.55
CA THR A 235 0.34 11.13 -12.22
C THR A 235 1.60 10.30 -12.09
N ARG A 236 1.60 9.31 -11.18
CA ARG A 236 2.73 8.39 -11.00
C ARG A 236 2.22 6.95 -10.83
N THR A 237 2.67 6.06 -11.72
CA THR A 237 2.39 4.62 -11.61
C THR A 237 3.49 3.92 -10.81
N VAL A 238 3.09 2.97 -9.95
CA VAL A 238 3.98 2.00 -9.32
C VAL A 238 3.44 0.58 -9.52
N SER A 239 4.30 -0.41 -9.30
CA SER A 239 3.86 -1.73 -8.84
C SER A 239 3.90 -1.73 -7.32
N VAL A 240 2.86 -2.26 -6.69
CA VAL A 240 2.84 -2.59 -5.27
C VAL A 240 3.75 -3.79 -5.05
N THR A 241 4.45 -3.80 -3.93
CA THR A 241 4.94 -5.04 -3.35
C THR A 241 4.15 -5.28 -2.07
N VAL A 242 3.43 -6.40 -2.01
CA VAL A 242 2.71 -6.89 -0.83
C VAL A 242 3.45 -8.14 -0.36
N PRO A 243 4.57 -7.95 0.36
CA PRO A 243 5.36 -9.08 0.84
C PRO A 243 4.56 -9.79 1.93
N ASP A 244 4.28 -11.07 1.74
CA ASP A 244 3.50 -11.86 2.69
C ASP A 244 4.15 -11.79 4.08
N ALA A 245 3.35 -11.40 5.08
CA ALA A 245 3.87 -10.86 6.34
C ALA A 245 3.81 -11.87 7.50
N ASP A 246 3.50 -13.12 7.21
CA ASP A 246 3.62 -14.25 8.14
C ASP A 246 5.08 -14.73 8.31
N ALA A 247 6.04 -13.88 7.93
CA ALA A 247 7.47 -14.02 8.20
C ALA A 247 8.16 -12.69 8.58
N TYR A 248 7.69 -12.03 9.65
CA TYR A 248 8.62 -11.31 10.53
C TYR A 248 9.53 -12.37 11.18
N ALA A 249 10.68 -12.61 10.54
CA ALA A 249 11.60 -13.66 10.95
C ALA A 249 12.37 -13.24 12.21
N ALA A 250 11.79 -13.53 13.38
CA ALA A 250 12.60 -13.84 14.55
C ALA A 250 13.49 -15.07 14.23
N GLY A 251 14.67 -15.16 14.85
CA GLY A 251 15.62 -16.24 14.59
C GLY A 251 14.98 -17.64 14.76
N GLY A 252 15.33 -18.59 13.89
CA GLY A 252 14.71 -19.92 13.88
C GLY A 252 14.46 -20.50 12.50
N THR A 253 13.31 -21.16 12.30
CA THR A 253 12.95 -21.81 11.03
C THR A 253 12.22 -20.85 10.09
N VAL A 254 12.70 -20.77 8.85
CA VAL A 254 12.00 -20.18 7.71
C VAL A 254 11.78 -21.26 6.65
N TRP A 255 10.83 -21.08 5.76
CA TRP A 255 10.47 -22.11 4.78
C TRP A 255 11.02 -21.75 3.39
N ALA A 256 11.29 -22.75 2.56
CA ALA A 256 11.76 -22.52 1.19
C ALA A 256 10.65 -21.91 0.30
N GLY A 257 11.01 -20.98 -0.57
CA GLY A 257 10.10 -20.21 -1.42
C GLY A 257 9.68 -18.86 -0.84
N GLN A 258 9.60 -18.76 0.49
CA GLN A 258 9.16 -17.57 1.24
C GLN A 258 9.92 -16.29 0.92
N THR A 259 9.18 -15.18 1.00
CA THR A 259 9.73 -13.82 1.00
C THR A 259 9.74 -13.24 2.41
N LEU A 260 10.93 -13.05 2.98
CA LEU A 260 11.15 -12.52 4.32
C LEU A 260 11.41 -11.00 4.28
N LEU A 261 10.99 -10.31 5.33
CA LEU A 261 11.20 -8.87 5.52
C LEU A 261 12.09 -8.61 6.72
N TYR A 262 13.07 -7.73 6.55
CA TYR A 262 13.93 -7.27 7.63
C TYR A 262 13.99 -5.75 7.69
N GLU A 263 13.76 -5.20 8.88
CA GLU A 263 13.99 -3.77 9.13
C GLU A 263 15.49 -3.47 9.17
N GLY A 264 15.88 -2.47 8.42
CA GLY A 264 17.27 -2.07 8.25
C GLY A 264 17.43 -0.55 8.18
N ARG A 265 18.62 -0.11 7.76
CA ARG A 265 18.89 1.31 7.56
C ARG A 265 18.66 1.69 6.10
N PRO A 266 17.96 2.80 5.81
CA PRO A 266 17.84 3.38 4.47
C PRO A 266 19.12 3.29 3.62
N ASN A 267 18.98 2.80 2.39
CA ASN A 267 20.05 2.72 1.38
C ASN A 267 21.33 1.97 1.85
N THR A 268 21.25 1.15 2.89
CA THR A 268 22.40 0.45 3.45
C THR A 268 22.60 -0.91 2.77
N PRO A 269 23.82 -1.29 2.37
CA PRO A 269 24.10 -2.60 1.82
C PRO A 269 24.10 -3.71 2.89
N TYR A 270 23.45 -4.82 2.56
CA TYR A 270 23.36 -6.06 3.32
C TYR A 270 23.86 -7.24 2.47
N ALA A 271 24.24 -8.33 3.13
CA ALA A 271 24.52 -9.62 2.50
C ALA A 271 23.84 -10.73 3.30
N LEU A 272 23.27 -11.71 2.60
CA LEU A 272 22.88 -12.96 3.20
C LEU A 272 24.06 -13.94 3.06
N HIS A 273 24.53 -14.46 4.19
CA HIS A 273 25.62 -15.42 4.25
C HIS A 273 25.10 -16.79 4.65
N ARG A 274 25.68 -17.86 4.10
CA ARG A 274 25.48 -19.21 4.64
C ARG A 274 26.28 -19.33 5.94
N VAL A 275 25.72 -19.96 6.95
CA VAL A 275 26.41 -20.30 8.20
C VAL A 275 27.13 -21.63 8.00
N THR A 276 28.39 -21.73 8.43
CA THR A 276 29.18 -22.96 8.29
C THR A 276 28.75 -24.02 9.31
N ASP A 277 29.20 -25.27 9.11
CA ASP A 277 28.97 -26.37 10.07
C ASP A 277 29.55 -26.07 11.47
N ASP A 278 30.61 -25.24 11.53
CA ASP A 278 31.23 -24.76 12.77
C ASP A 278 30.43 -23.62 13.46
N GLY A 279 29.41 -23.07 12.80
CA GLY A 279 28.57 -21.97 13.30
C GLY A 279 29.08 -20.56 12.95
N ASP A 280 30.09 -20.44 12.09
CA ASP A 280 30.66 -19.16 11.66
C ASP A 280 29.93 -18.57 10.44
N VAL A 281 30.14 -17.27 10.19
CA VAL A 281 29.66 -16.60 8.96
C VAL A 281 30.51 -17.06 7.77
N GLY A 282 29.92 -17.85 6.87
CA GLY A 282 30.54 -18.32 5.63
C GLY A 282 30.42 -17.32 4.47
N ASP A 283 30.47 -17.82 3.25
CA ASP A 283 30.40 -16.99 2.04
C ASP A 283 29.04 -16.30 1.86
N ALA A 284 29.07 -15.12 1.22
CA ALA A 284 27.87 -14.38 0.86
C ALA A 284 27.16 -15.08 -0.32
N VAL A 285 25.93 -15.54 -0.08
CA VAL A 285 25.09 -16.21 -1.09
C VAL A 285 24.30 -15.18 -1.91
N SER A 286 23.92 -14.06 -1.30
CA SER A 286 23.35 -12.92 -2.03
C SER A 286 23.72 -11.58 -1.37
N THR A 287 23.70 -10.50 -2.16
CA THR A 287 23.87 -9.13 -1.65
C THR A 287 22.70 -8.27 -2.06
N ARG A 288 22.18 -7.47 -1.14
CA ARG A 288 21.00 -6.62 -1.35
C ARG A 288 21.26 -5.24 -0.74
N THR A 289 20.63 -4.20 -1.25
CA THR A 289 20.64 -2.87 -0.62
C THR A 289 19.25 -2.62 -0.07
N ALA A 290 19.16 -2.20 1.20
CA ALA A 290 17.90 -1.81 1.79
C ALA A 290 17.25 -0.68 0.98
N SER A 291 15.91 -0.64 0.96
CA SER A 291 15.14 0.42 0.31
C SER A 291 15.47 1.80 0.89
N ALA A 292 14.92 2.87 0.29
CA ALA A 292 14.98 4.20 0.86
C ALA A 292 14.36 4.28 2.28
N ASP A 293 13.47 3.34 2.60
CA ASP A 293 12.74 3.26 3.86
C ASP A 293 13.38 2.25 4.84
N GLY A 294 14.48 1.60 4.43
CA GLY A 294 15.27 0.70 5.25
C GLY A 294 14.93 -0.79 5.14
N VAL A 295 13.90 -1.17 4.39
CA VAL A 295 13.48 -2.58 4.26
C VAL A 295 14.46 -3.39 3.42
N VAL A 296 14.82 -4.58 3.89
CA VAL A 296 15.55 -5.61 3.12
C VAL A 296 14.63 -6.80 2.87
N VAL A 297 14.42 -7.13 1.61
CA VAL A 297 13.60 -8.29 1.18
C VAL A 297 14.51 -9.48 0.91
N VAL A 298 14.19 -10.65 1.46
CA VAL A 298 14.95 -11.90 1.24
C VAL A 298 14.02 -12.99 0.75
N ASN A 299 14.07 -13.29 -0.56
CA ASN A 299 13.45 -14.52 -1.06
C ASN A 299 14.35 -15.72 -0.73
N THR A 300 13.73 -16.80 -0.26
CA THR A 300 14.35 -18.08 0.16
C THR A 300 14.27 -19.17 -0.90
N SER A 301 13.59 -18.97 -2.04
CA SER A 301 13.53 -19.89 -3.19
C SER A 301 14.91 -20.33 -3.68
N ASP A 302 15.88 -19.43 -3.57
CA ASP A 302 17.25 -19.60 -4.06
C ASP A 302 18.19 -20.19 -2.98
N LEU A 303 17.64 -20.55 -1.81
CA LEU A 303 18.38 -21.06 -0.66
C LEU A 303 18.19 -22.57 -0.54
N ALA A 304 19.24 -23.26 -0.09
CA ALA A 304 19.19 -24.71 0.06
C ALA A 304 18.42 -25.07 1.34
N VAL A 305 17.49 -26.01 1.21
CA VAL A 305 16.83 -26.65 2.35
C VAL A 305 17.87 -27.34 3.24
N GLY A 306 17.68 -27.21 4.56
CA GLY A 306 18.56 -27.74 5.60
C GLY A 306 19.70 -26.80 5.98
N ASP A 307 20.01 -25.80 5.14
CA ASP A 307 21.08 -24.83 5.43
C ASP A 307 20.64 -23.73 6.38
N ARG A 308 21.62 -23.23 7.14
CA ARG A 308 21.50 -22.04 7.99
C ARG A 308 22.06 -20.82 7.30
N TYR A 309 21.42 -19.68 7.51
CA TYR A 309 21.76 -18.40 6.90
C TYR A 309 21.68 -17.27 7.91
N VAL A 310 22.45 -16.20 7.70
CA VAL A 310 22.45 -15.01 8.55
C VAL A 310 22.53 -13.75 7.69
N LEU A 311 21.76 -12.73 8.06
CA LEU A 311 21.79 -11.42 7.39
C LEU A 311 22.86 -10.55 8.04
N VAL A 312 23.72 -9.92 7.23
CA VAL A 312 24.86 -9.12 7.68
C VAL A 312 24.78 -7.71 7.11
N ASN A 313 24.83 -6.70 7.97
CA ASN A 313 24.96 -5.31 7.59
C ASN A 313 26.41 -5.03 7.13
N ARG A 314 26.61 -4.78 5.83
CA ARG A 314 27.95 -4.69 5.22
C ARG A 314 28.72 -3.41 5.57
N LEU A 315 28.05 -2.37 6.07
CA LEU A 315 28.72 -1.15 6.55
C LEU A 315 29.28 -1.32 7.96
N LYS A 316 28.66 -2.18 8.77
CA LYS A 316 29.08 -2.46 10.15
C LYS A 316 29.88 -3.75 10.31
N SER A 317 29.86 -4.63 9.30
CA SER A 317 30.35 -6.02 9.39
C SER A 317 29.75 -6.76 10.59
N ALA A 318 28.44 -6.57 10.80
CA ALA A 318 27.72 -7.09 11.95
C ALA A 318 26.44 -7.81 11.49
N VAL A 319 26.13 -8.91 12.17
CA VAL A 319 24.87 -9.64 12.02
C VAL A 319 23.68 -8.70 12.32
N VAL A 320 22.56 -8.92 11.64
CA VAL A 320 21.30 -8.24 11.90
C VAL A 320 20.57 -9.00 13.01
N ASP A 321 20.17 -8.23 14.01
CA ASP A 321 19.33 -8.57 15.16
C ASP A 321 17.92 -8.87 14.66
N LEU A 322 17.55 -10.16 14.64
CA LEU A 322 16.36 -10.68 13.95
C LEU A 322 15.16 -10.79 14.90
N ASP A 323 15.37 -11.24 16.14
CA ASP A 323 14.32 -11.36 17.15
C ASP A 323 14.14 -10.10 18.01
N GLY A 324 15.08 -9.15 17.93
CA GLY A 324 15.03 -7.86 18.61
C GLY A 324 15.49 -7.90 20.07
N ASP A 325 16.13 -8.98 20.54
CA ASP A 325 16.65 -9.08 21.90
C ASP A 325 17.99 -8.31 22.10
N GLY A 326 18.69 -8.02 21.00
CA GLY A 326 19.94 -7.27 20.96
C GLY A 326 21.22 -8.11 20.78
N ASP A 327 21.14 -9.45 20.85
CA ASP A 327 22.28 -10.37 20.83
C ASP A 327 22.66 -10.82 19.42
N ARG A 328 23.53 -10.03 18.79
CA ARG A 328 23.96 -10.19 17.38
C ARG A 328 24.93 -11.35 17.12
N ARG A 329 24.67 -12.52 17.70
CA ARG A 329 25.44 -13.76 17.50
C ARG A 329 24.77 -14.62 16.43
N VAL A 330 25.59 -15.24 15.57
CA VAL A 330 25.16 -16.21 14.55
C VAL A 330 24.44 -17.43 15.16
N SER A 331 24.61 -17.68 16.46
CA SER A 331 23.86 -18.71 17.18
C SER A 331 22.38 -18.38 17.36
N ASP A 332 22.03 -17.10 17.50
CA ASP A 332 20.66 -16.61 17.73
C ASP A 332 20.03 -16.17 16.41
N ASP A 333 20.66 -15.20 15.73
CA ASP A 333 20.18 -14.52 14.52
C ASP A 333 20.28 -15.33 13.21
N ALA A 334 20.47 -16.64 13.28
CA ALA A 334 20.51 -17.49 12.08
C ALA A 334 19.14 -18.10 11.79
N MET A 335 18.69 -17.93 10.55
CA MET A 335 17.52 -18.62 10.01
C MET A 335 17.92 -19.97 9.40
N THR A 336 17.11 -21.01 9.59
CA THR A 336 17.27 -22.34 8.99
C THR A 336 16.19 -22.53 7.94
N VAL A 337 16.55 -22.84 6.70
CA VAL A 337 15.56 -23.04 5.62
C VAL A 337 15.03 -24.48 5.67
N ALA A 338 13.74 -24.66 5.87
CA ALA A 338 13.06 -25.95 5.85
C ALA A 338 12.20 -26.13 4.59
N THR A 339 11.95 -27.39 4.19
CA THR A 339 10.91 -27.69 3.19
C THR A 339 9.55 -27.42 3.82
N GLN A 340 8.70 -26.60 3.20
CA GLN A 340 7.29 -26.61 3.57
C GLN A 340 6.61 -27.80 2.89
N SER A 341 5.91 -28.61 3.68
CA SER A 341 4.87 -29.49 3.18
C SER A 341 3.50 -28.84 3.43
N VAL A 342 2.58 -29.00 2.49
CA VAL A 342 1.17 -28.62 2.63
C VAL A 342 0.35 -29.77 2.08
N SER A 343 -0.56 -30.29 2.90
CA SER A 343 -1.51 -31.30 2.45
C SER A 343 -2.92 -30.89 2.84
N ALA A 344 -3.85 -31.06 1.91
CA ALA A 344 -5.27 -30.83 2.13
C ALA A 344 -5.99 -32.19 2.16
N SER A 345 -6.74 -32.43 3.24
CA SER A 345 -7.62 -33.59 3.39
C SER A 345 -8.96 -33.16 3.97
N VAL A 346 -9.95 -34.05 3.95
CA VAL A 346 -11.29 -33.75 4.46
C VAL A 346 -11.64 -34.80 5.52
N GLU A 347 -11.78 -34.37 6.77
CA GLU A 347 -12.00 -35.23 7.93
C GLU A 347 -13.27 -34.77 8.66
N ASP A 348 -14.23 -35.67 8.86
CA ASP A 348 -15.52 -35.41 9.53
C ASP A 348 -16.27 -34.16 9.02
N GLY A 349 -16.10 -33.83 7.74
CA GLY A 349 -16.69 -32.67 7.08
C GLY A 349 -15.91 -31.36 7.20
N SER A 350 -14.72 -31.36 7.82
CA SER A 350 -13.79 -30.22 7.89
C SER A 350 -12.62 -30.37 6.92
N LEU A 351 -12.09 -29.27 6.39
CA LEU A 351 -10.88 -29.26 5.56
C LEU A 351 -9.64 -29.19 6.48
N VAL A 352 -8.91 -30.28 6.59
CA VAL A 352 -7.64 -30.29 7.33
C VAL A 352 -6.54 -29.85 6.37
N LEU A 353 -5.85 -28.78 6.73
CA LEU A 353 -4.72 -28.21 6.01
C LEU A 353 -3.47 -28.42 6.86
N ASP A 354 -2.88 -29.62 6.77
CA ASP A 354 -1.70 -29.96 7.55
C ASP A 354 -0.45 -29.32 6.91
N SER A 355 0.30 -28.59 7.73
CA SER A 355 1.57 -27.98 7.36
C SER A 355 2.48 -27.85 8.57
N GLU A 356 3.76 -28.17 8.38
CA GLU A 356 4.81 -28.05 9.40
C GLU A 356 5.06 -26.58 9.85
N ARG A 357 4.48 -25.61 9.13
CA ARG A 357 4.60 -24.16 9.35
C ARG A 357 3.87 -23.64 10.60
N GLY A 358 2.89 -24.37 11.12
CA GLY A 358 1.95 -23.81 12.08
C GLY A 358 0.88 -22.97 11.37
N GLY A 359 0.66 -21.73 11.80
CA GLY A 359 -0.41 -20.89 11.24
C GLY A 359 0.07 -20.02 10.06
N TYR A 360 -0.68 -20.02 8.96
CA TYR A 360 -0.34 -19.32 7.72
C TYR A 360 -1.60 -18.85 6.98
N THR A 361 -1.45 -18.06 5.91
CA THR A 361 -2.58 -17.70 5.04
C THR A 361 -2.58 -18.60 3.79
N ALA A 362 -3.73 -19.18 3.48
CA ALA A 362 -3.93 -20.00 2.28
C ALA A 362 -4.99 -19.36 1.37
N TRP A 363 -4.78 -19.44 0.07
CA TRP A 363 -5.77 -19.07 -0.94
C TRP A 363 -6.53 -20.32 -1.36
N VAL A 364 -7.82 -20.36 -1.06
CA VAL A 364 -8.69 -21.48 -1.42
C VAL A 364 -9.56 -21.11 -2.61
N ARG A 365 -9.44 -21.88 -3.69
CA ARG A 365 -10.30 -21.83 -4.87
C ARG A 365 -11.09 -23.13 -4.97
N ALA A 366 -12.27 -23.13 -5.57
CA ALA A 366 -13.01 -24.35 -5.82
C ALA A 366 -13.72 -24.32 -7.18
N ASP A 367 -13.50 -25.34 -8.01
CA ASP A 367 -14.20 -25.46 -9.29
C ASP A 367 -15.71 -25.64 -9.03
N GLY A 368 -16.52 -24.77 -9.63
CA GLY A 368 -17.99 -24.80 -9.50
C GLY A 368 -18.56 -24.26 -8.18
N ILE A 369 -17.79 -23.55 -7.35
CA ILE A 369 -18.28 -22.82 -6.17
C ILE A 369 -17.92 -21.33 -6.31
N ASP A 370 -18.87 -20.43 -6.08
CA ASP A 370 -18.60 -18.99 -6.06
C ASP A 370 -17.95 -18.51 -4.73
N ASP A 371 -17.34 -17.32 -4.78
CA ASP A 371 -16.57 -16.76 -3.67
C ASP A 371 -17.44 -16.45 -2.43
N ASP A 372 -18.74 -16.23 -2.61
CA ASP A 372 -19.67 -15.97 -1.51
C ASP A 372 -20.05 -17.28 -0.78
N ALA A 373 -20.24 -18.37 -1.52
CA ALA A 373 -20.40 -19.70 -0.93
C ALA A 373 -19.10 -20.19 -0.26
N LEU A 374 -17.92 -19.92 -0.83
CA LEU A 374 -16.63 -20.19 -0.18
C LEU A 374 -16.48 -19.36 1.11
N ARG A 375 -16.74 -18.05 1.07
CA ARG A 375 -16.70 -17.16 2.24
C ARG A 375 -17.67 -17.59 3.33
N ALA A 376 -18.88 -18.04 2.97
CA ALA A 376 -19.84 -18.60 3.91
C ALA A 376 -19.32 -19.89 4.56
N ALA A 377 -18.66 -20.76 3.80
CA ALA A 377 -18.13 -22.03 4.30
C ALA A 377 -16.91 -21.86 5.22
N PHE A 378 -16.04 -20.87 4.98
CA PHE A 378 -14.88 -20.58 5.85
C PHE A 378 -15.17 -19.59 6.99
N GLY A 379 -16.28 -18.84 6.90
CA GLY A 379 -16.76 -17.95 7.96
C GLY A 379 -15.70 -16.96 8.45
N ASP A 380 -15.55 -16.85 9.77
CA ASP A 380 -14.61 -15.96 10.47
C ASP A 380 -13.12 -16.21 10.14
N ALA A 381 -12.77 -17.33 9.52
CA ALA A 381 -11.40 -17.60 9.08
C ALA A 381 -11.04 -16.86 7.77
N THR A 382 -12.03 -16.33 7.04
CA THR A 382 -11.82 -15.57 5.80
C THR A 382 -11.19 -14.21 6.11
N VAL A 383 -9.98 -13.97 5.59
CA VAL A 383 -9.22 -12.73 5.80
C VAL A 383 -9.63 -11.67 4.77
N THR A 384 -9.80 -12.08 3.52
CA THR A 384 -10.08 -11.15 2.41
C THR A 384 -10.85 -11.83 1.28
N ALA A 385 -11.59 -11.05 0.50
CA ALA A 385 -11.84 -11.42 -0.89
C ALA A 385 -10.52 -11.43 -1.65
N ALA A 386 -10.30 -12.49 -2.44
CA ALA A 386 -9.44 -12.37 -3.60
C ALA A 386 -10.09 -11.35 -4.57
N GLY A 387 -9.28 -10.59 -5.32
CA GLY A 387 -9.77 -9.47 -6.13
C GLY A 387 -10.51 -9.92 -7.40
N ASP A 388 -9.78 -10.01 -8.51
CA ASP A 388 -10.22 -10.54 -9.81
C ASP A 388 -9.97 -12.05 -9.95
N HIS A 389 -9.62 -12.72 -8.86
CA HIS A 389 -9.27 -14.14 -8.82
C HIS A 389 -10.35 -14.91 -8.07
N GLU A 390 -11.03 -15.82 -8.76
CA GLU A 390 -11.97 -16.78 -8.15
C GLU A 390 -11.29 -17.48 -6.95
N GLY A 391 -11.84 -17.32 -5.75
CA GLY A 391 -11.31 -17.83 -4.48
C GLY A 391 -11.44 -16.90 -3.26
N VAL A 392 -10.95 -17.39 -2.11
CA VAL A 392 -10.92 -16.66 -0.84
C VAL A 392 -9.59 -16.85 -0.11
N ALA A 393 -9.10 -15.81 0.56
CA ALA A 393 -7.94 -15.89 1.43
C ALA A 393 -8.39 -16.31 2.85
N VAL A 394 -7.87 -17.42 3.36
CA VAL A 394 -8.28 -18.02 4.63
C VAL A 394 -7.08 -18.18 5.57
N ARG A 395 -7.26 -17.79 6.83
CA ARG A 395 -6.24 -17.94 7.87
C ARG A 395 -6.28 -19.37 8.43
N VAL A 396 -5.23 -20.14 8.15
CA VAL A 396 -5.04 -21.47 8.71
C VAL A 396 -4.54 -21.33 10.16
N PRO A 397 -5.21 -21.93 11.15
CA PRO A 397 -4.76 -21.91 12.54
C PRO A 397 -3.48 -22.75 12.73
N ALA A 398 -2.79 -22.55 13.86
CA ALA A 398 -1.50 -23.19 14.11
C ALA A 398 -1.54 -24.72 14.35
N ASP A 399 -2.74 -25.31 14.43
CA ASP A 399 -2.97 -26.75 14.46
C ASP A 399 -3.37 -27.32 13.08
N GLY A 400 -3.40 -26.50 12.02
CA GLY A 400 -3.74 -26.90 10.66
C GLY A 400 -5.21 -27.22 10.41
N ARG A 401 -6.09 -27.13 11.42
CA ARG A 401 -7.48 -27.63 11.30
C ARG A 401 -8.45 -26.49 11.00
N LEU A 402 -8.87 -26.41 9.74
CA LEU A 402 -9.79 -25.40 9.25
C LEU A 402 -11.21 -26.00 9.12
N ALA A 403 -12.10 -25.63 10.04
CA ALA A 403 -13.51 -26.04 9.93
C ALA A 403 -14.12 -25.44 8.65
N VAL A 404 -14.85 -26.25 7.88
CA VAL A 404 -15.54 -25.83 6.66
C VAL A 404 -17.00 -26.18 6.75
N ASP A 405 -17.84 -25.16 6.78
CA ASP A 405 -19.30 -25.33 6.75
C ASP A 405 -19.76 -25.60 5.32
N THR A 406 -19.72 -26.88 4.94
CA THR A 406 -20.21 -27.36 3.63
C THR A 406 -21.73 -27.22 3.46
N THR A 407 -22.50 -26.70 4.44
CA THR A 407 -23.94 -26.45 4.26
C THR A 407 -24.26 -25.33 3.27
N ALA A 408 -23.28 -24.49 2.95
CA ALA A 408 -23.37 -23.48 1.89
C ALA A 408 -23.21 -24.06 0.46
N PHE A 409 -22.72 -25.30 0.32
CA PHE A 409 -22.43 -25.92 -0.97
C PHE A 409 -23.63 -26.71 -1.50
N ASP A 410 -23.80 -26.68 -2.82
CA ASP A 410 -24.71 -27.57 -3.52
C ASP A 410 -24.23 -29.03 -3.46
N ARG A 411 -25.05 -29.97 -3.94
CA ARG A 411 -24.68 -31.39 -3.97
C ARG A 411 -23.79 -31.68 -5.17
N GLY A 412 -22.56 -32.09 -4.92
CA GLY A 412 -21.59 -32.39 -5.96
C GLY A 412 -20.28 -32.96 -5.42
N GLU A 413 -19.34 -33.19 -6.33
CA GLU A 413 -17.92 -33.32 -6.00
C GLU A 413 -17.21 -32.05 -6.46
N TYR A 414 -16.42 -31.47 -5.56
CA TYR A 414 -15.76 -30.19 -5.76
C TYR A 414 -14.26 -30.36 -5.55
N SER A 415 -13.48 -29.75 -6.44
CA SER A 415 -12.01 -29.73 -6.37
C SER A 415 -11.58 -28.43 -5.72
N LEU A 416 -11.15 -28.49 -4.46
CA LEU A 416 -10.62 -27.35 -3.73
C LEU A 416 -9.11 -27.26 -3.93
N THR A 417 -8.65 -26.27 -4.68
CA THR A 417 -7.23 -25.94 -4.82
C THR A 417 -6.85 -24.96 -3.72
N VAL A 418 -5.83 -25.34 -2.95
CA VAL A 418 -5.31 -24.58 -1.82
C VAL A 418 -3.88 -24.17 -2.18
N ALA A 419 -3.70 -22.89 -2.48
CA ALA A 419 -2.41 -22.28 -2.77
C ALA A 419 -1.86 -21.58 -1.51
N VAL A 420 -0.56 -21.70 -1.27
CA VAL A 420 0.16 -20.99 -0.21
C VAL A 420 1.05 -19.95 -0.89
N PRO A 421 0.64 -18.66 -0.91
CA PRO A 421 1.20 -17.68 -1.85
C PRO A 421 2.69 -17.42 -1.67
N ASP A 422 3.17 -17.41 -0.42
CA ASP A 422 4.55 -17.08 -0.10
C ASP A 422 5.55 -18.16 -0.53
N THR A 423 5.14 -19.42 -0.63
CA THR A 423 5.99 -20.52 -1.12
C THR A 423 5.66 -21.00 -2.53
N GLY A 424 4.54 -20.56 -3.10
CA GLY A 424 4.05 -21.02 -4.40
C GLY A 424 3.61 -22.48 -4.40
N LEU A 425 3.43 -23.09 -3.22
CA LEU A 425 2.92 -24.45 -3.09
C LEU A 425 1.41 -24.47 -3.36
N GLU A 426 0.98 -25.35 -4.24
CA GLU A 426 -0.44 -25.65 -4.46
C GLU A 426 -0.72 -27.12 -4.14
N THR A 427 -1.85 -27.38 -3.50
CA THR A 427 -2.38 -28.73 -3.28
C THR A 427 -3.88 -28.75 -3.59
N THR A 428 -4.44 -29.92 -3.85
CA THR A 428 -5.86 -30.06 -4.19
C THR A 428 -6.51 -31.14 -3.35
N ALA A 429 -7.66 -30.84 -2.76
CA ALA A 429 -8.50 -31.78 -2.04
C ALA A 429 -9.89 -31.88 -2.68
N THR A 430 -10.43 -33.09 -2.76
CA THR A 430 -11.80 -33.31 -3.23
C THR A 430 -12.77 -33.32 -2.06
N ILE A 431 -13.79 -32.45 -2.10
CA ILE A 431 -14.95 -32.50 -1.18
C ILE A 431 -16.14 -33.09 -1.93
N SER A 432 -16.69 -34.20 -1.42
CA SER A 432 -17.95 -34.78 -1.91
C SER A 432 -19.11 -34.37 -0.99
N VAL A 433 -19.94 -33.42 -1.42
CA VAL A 433 -21.11 -32.92 -0.67
C VAL A 433 -22.31 -33.82 -0.94
N SER A 434 -22.53 -34.78 -0.04
CA SER A 434 -23.62 -35.74 -0.17
C SER A 434 -24.97 -35.17 0.30
N ALA A 435 -26.06 -35.77 -0.18
CA ALA A 435 -27.41 -35.41 0.24
C ALA A 435 -27.65 -35.79 1.70
N ALA A 436 -27.57 -34.82 2.62
CA ALA A 436 -27.78 -35.07 4.04
C ALA A 436 -29.10 -35.79 4.35
N ALA A 437 -29.00 -37.06 4.73
CA ALA A 437 -29.22 -37.36 6.14
C ALA A 437 -27.90 -37.06 6.85
N ALA A 438 -27.94 -36.39 8.00
CA ALA A 438 -26.73 -36.04 8.74
C ALA A 438 -25.90 -37.28 9.10
N THR A 439 -24.58 -37.10 9.26
CA THR A 439 -23.57 -38.13 9.58
C THR A 439 -23.21 -39.09 8.44
N GLU A 440 -22.35 -38.65 7.52
CA GLU A 440 -21.05 -39.28 7.15
C GLU A 440 -20.50 -38.66 5.85
N THR A 441 -19.29 -38.11 5.90
CA THR A 441 -18.54 -37.60 4.74
C THR A 441 -17.31 -38.46 4.54
N THR A 442 -17.20 -39.14 3.40
CA THR A 442 -16.02 -39.94 3.04
C THR A 442 -15.16 -39.20 2.02
N ALA A 443 -13.87 -39.03 2.31
CA ALA A 443 -12.93 -38.30 1.46
C ALA A 443 -11.86 -39.22 0.84
N ALA A 444 -11.32 -38.78 -0.29
CA ALA A 444 -10.11 -39.33 -0.90
C ALA A 444 -9.20 -38.17 -1.31
N ALA A 445 -7.93 -38.22 -0.91
CA ALA A 445 -6.92 -37.24 -1.27
C ALA A 445 -5.86 -37.87 -2.19
N THR A 446 -5.37 -37.09 -3.15
CA THR A 446 -4.26 -37.47 -4.04
C THR A 446 -3.24 -36.35 -4.04
N THR A 447 -2.03 -36.64 -3.56
CA THR A 447 -0.93 -35.67 -3.53
C THR A 447 -0.08 -35.82 -4.80
N ASP A 448 -0.19 -34.88 -5.73
CA ASP A 448 0.80 -34.72 -6.80
C ASP A 448 1.96 -33.88 -6.27
N ALA A 449 3.15 -34.49 -6.20
CA ALA A 449 4.38 -33.76 -5.87
C ALA A 449 4.87 -32.99 -7.09
N ALA A 450 5.01 -31.66 -6.96
CA ALA A 450 5.60 -30.82 -7.99
C ALA A 450 7.04 -31.30 -8.33
N GLY A 451 7.36 -31.34 -9.63
CA GLY A 451 8.48 -32.13 -10.14
C GLY A 451 9.87 -31.61 -9.78
N ASP A 452 10.73 -32.54 -9.35
CA ASP A 452 12.16 -32.33 -9.14
C ASP A 452 12.90 -32.24 -10.50
N ALA A 453 13.78 -31.25 -10.65
CA ALA A 453 14.42 -30.91 -11.92
C ALA A 453 15.89 -30.51 -11.76
N ALA A 454 16.75 -31.48 -11.41
CA ALA A 454 18.21 -31.35 -11.51
C ALA A 454 18.83 -32.56 -12.23
N THR A 455 19.08 -32.41 -13.53
CA THR A 455 19.73 -33.43 -14.37
C THR A 455 21.22 -33.55 -14.03
N ALA A 456 21.67 -34.72 -13.56
CA ALA A 456 23.08 -35.07 -13.48
C ALA A 456 23.43 -36.10 -14.56
N GLU A 457 24.18 -35.69 -15.59
CA GLU A 457 24.72 -36.63 -16.59
C GLU A 457 25.82 -37.50 -15.97
N GLY A 458 25.48 -38.77 -15.67
CA GLY A 458 26.44 -39.81 -15.33
C GLY A 458 26.72 -40.70 -16.52
N THR A 459 27.92 -40.62 -17.10
CA THR A 459 28.35 -41.50 -18.19
C THR A 459 28.80 -42.86 -17.64
N ASP A 460 28.24 -43.95 -18.19
CA ASP A 460 28.72 -45.33 -17.98
C ASP A 460 30.21 -45.49 -18.30
N ASP A 461 30.93 -46.35 -17.57
CA ASP A 461 31.21 -47.71 -18.09
C ASP A 461 31.90 -48.66 -17.07
N GLY A 462 31.53 -49.95 -17.14
CA GLY A 462 32.41 -51.08 -16.80
C GLY A 462 32.24 -51.79 -15.44
N GLY A 463 32.06 -53.12 -15.46
CA GLY A 463 32.45 -53.98 -14.32
C GLY A 463 31.63 -55.25 -14.06
N ALA A 464 31.68 -56.22 -14.96
CA ALA A 464 30.93 -57.48 -14.92
C ALA A 464 31.07 -58.39 -13.65
N ALA A 465 29.99 -59.15 -13.43
CA ALA A 465 29.92 -60.57 -13.02
C ALA A 465 29.92 -60.99 -11.52
N GLY A 466 28.91 -61.81 -11.16
CA GLY A 466 29.06 -62.91 -10.20
C GLY A 466 27.85 -63.26 -9.30
N GLY A 467 27.40 -64.52 -9.33
CA GLY A 467 26.61 -65.15 -8.25
C GLY A 467 25.08 -65.16 -8.43
N THR A 468 24.50 -66.14 -9.11
CA THR A 468 23.94 -67.42 -8.58
C THR A 468 22.66 -67.31 -7.74
N ALA A 469 21.62 -68.02 -8.20
CA ALA A 469 20.27 -68.02 -7.65
C ALA A 469 20.09 -68.86 -6.36
N THR A 470 19.07 -68.51 -5.58
CA THR A 470 18.28 -69.49 -4.80
C THR A 470 16.83 -69.03 -4.67
N THR A 471 15.89 -69.97 -4.77
CA THR A 471 14.44 -69.71 -4.83
C THR A 471 13.71 -70.06 -3.54
N ALA A 472 12.95 -69.10 -2.98
CA ALA A 472 11.68 -69.28 -2.24
C ALA A 472 11.70 -70.10 -0.91
N PRO A 473 10.62 -70.12 -0.09
CA PRO A 473 9.30 -69.49 -0.25
C PRO A 473 8.78 -68.67 0.96
N LEU A 474 7.54 -68.20 0.80
CA LEU A 474 6.67 -67.42 1.71
C LEU A 474 6.45 -68.08 3.10
N GLY A 475 6.25 -67.26 4.14
CA GLY A 475 5.69 -67.65 5.44
C GLY A 475 5.46 -66.45 6.39
N PRO A 476 4.39 -66.37 7.22
CA PRO A 476 3.86 -65.07 7.67
C PRO A 476 3.83 -64.82 9.21
N LEU A 477 3.51 -63.57 9.58
CA LEU A 477 2.91 -63.07 10.85
C LEU A 477 3.72 -63.17 12.17
N VAL A 478 4.10 -62.00 12.73
CA VAL A 478 3.55 -61.34 13.96
C VAL A 478 3.14 -62.24 15.16
N PRO A 479 3.27 -61.85 16.47
CA PRO A 479 3.92 -60.70 17.14
C PRO A 479 4.92 -61.11 18.28
N LEU A 480 5.62 -60.14 18.90
CA LEU A 480 6.08 -60.07 20.33
C LEU A 480 6.92 -58.77 20.52
N VAL A 481 7.14 -58.10 21.68
CA VAL A 481 6.73 -58.19 23.10
C VAL A 481 6.34 -56.76 23.58
N ALA A 482 5.47 -56.61 24.60
CA ALA A 482 5.42 -55.39 25.45
C ALA A 482 5.81 -55.72 26.90
N LEU A 483 6.79 -55.01 27.48
CA LEU A 483 7.13 -54.87 28.92
C LEU A 483 8.30 -53.86 28.99
N ALA A 484 8.24 -52.68 29.61
CA ALA A 484 7.95 -52.31 31.01
C ALA A 484 9.01 -52.77 32.03
N CYS A 485 9.90 -51.85 32.43
CA CYS A 485 10.53 -51.63 33.75
C CYS A 485 11.54 -50.47 33.59
N ALA A 486 11.48 -49.35 34.33
CA ALA A 486 11.82 -49.20 35.76
C ALA A 486 13.33 -49.41 36.05
N ALA A 487 14.04 -48.63 36.89
CA ALA A 487 13.78 -47.33 37.54
C ALA A 487 15.10 -46.88 38.25
N LEU A 488 15.04 -45.76 39.01
CA LEU A 488 15.84 -45.47 40.22
C LEU A 488 17.29 -44.92 40.13
N LEU A 489 17.51 -43.84 40.92
CA LEU A 489 18.73 -43.45 41.68
C LEU A 489 19.96 -42.94 40.90
N PHE A 490 20.78 -41.98 41.33
CA PHE A 490 20.89 -41.06 42.50
C PHE A 490 21.08 -39.62 41.93
N ALA A 491 20.49 -38.52 42.39
CA ALA A 491 20.48 -37.87 43.72
C ALA A 491 21.80 -37.19 44.17
N ARG A 492 21.76 -35.83 44.17
CA ARG A 492 22.11 -34.91 45.29
C ARG A 492 23.52 -34.24 45.37
N GLY A 493 23.50 -32.92 45.64
CA GLY A 493 24.64 -32.05 46.03
C GLY A 493 24.69 -30.80 45.14
N ARG A 494 24.27 -29.59 45.56
CA ARG A 494 24.93 -28.67 46.51
C ARG A 494 26.44 -28.55 46.26
N ASP A 495 26.87 -27.44 45.65
CA ASP A 495 27.02 -26.17 46.38
C ASP A 495 26.21 -25.05 45.69
#